data_AF-A0A527X2I3-F1
#
_entry.id   AF-A0A527X2I3-F1
#
_cell.length_a   1.000
_cell.length_b   1.000
_cell.length_c   1.000
_cell.angle_alpha   90.00
_cell.angle_beta   90.00
_cell.angle_gamma   90.00
#
_symmetry.space_group_name_H-M   'P 1'
#
loop_
_entity.id
_entity.type
_entity.pdbx_description
1 polymer ?
#
loop_
_entity_poly.entity_id
_entity_poly.type
_entity_poly.pdbx_seq_one_letter_code
_entity_poly.pdbx_strand_id
1 'polypeptide(L)'
;MSVIFSPLAIPASAGIGLRSPHIAEMLTRRPSAGWLEVHAENYMGDGAGVEALEKLRQIYPLSVHGVGLSLGSAQGLDRDHLERLRKVCERFEPDLVSEHLAWSVADGAYLNDLLPLRYDEEA
;
A
#
# COMPACT_ATOMS: atom_id res chain seq x y z
N MET A 1 3.70 12.23 -18.66
CA MET A 1 4.06 11.00 -19.40
C MET A 1 3.91 9.86 -18.41
N SER A 2 3.05 8.87 -18.68
CA SER A 2 2.91 7.71 -17.79
C SER A 2 4.24 6.97 -17.77
N VAL A 3 4.89 6.88 -16.62
CA VAL A 3 6.05 6.01 -16.46
C VAL A 3 5.50 4.59 -16.46
N ILE A 4 5.72 3.86 -17.54
CA ILE A 4 5.38 2.43 -17.59
C ILE A 4 6.52 1.69 -16.89
N PHE A 5 6.23 0.98 -15.81
CA PHE A 5 7.22 0.16 -15.15
C PHE A 5 7.38 -1.16 -15.90
N SER A 6 8.60 -1.67 -15.96
CA SER A 6 8.78 -3.07 -16.34
C SER A 6 8.17 -3.95 -15.24
N PRO A 7 7.45 -5.04 -15.58
CA PRO A 7 6.94 -5.96 -14.58
C PRO A 7 8.12 -6.57 -13.83
N LEU A 8 8.14 -6.40 -12.51
CA LEU A 8 9.19 -6.89 -11.63
C LEU A 8 8.55 -7.92 -10.71
N ALA A 9 8.35 -9.15 -11.20
CA ALA A 9 7.68 -10.19 -10.42
C ALA A 9 8.33 -10.37 -9.04
N ILE A 10 7.50 -10.43 -7.99
CA ILE A 10 7.96 -10.62 -6.61
C ILE A 10 8.71 -11.95 -6.50
N PRO A 11 10.01 -11.94 -6.15
CA PRO A 11 10.79 -13.17 -6.01
C PRO A 11 10.44 -13.91 -4.72
N ALA A 12 10.65 -15.22 -4.70
CA ALA A 12 10.59 -16.05 -3.49
C ALA A 12 11.78 -15.79 -2.56
N SER A 13 11.88 -14.57 -2.03
CA SER A 13 12.93 -14.08 -1.15
C SER A 13 12.37 -13.07 -0.16
N ALA A 14 13.14 -12.75 0.89
CA ALA A 14 12.71 -11.81 1.90
C ALA A 14 12.56 -10.39 1.32
N GLY A 15 11.40 -9.77 1.60
CA GLY A 15 11.15 -8.36 1.35
C GLY A 15 11.33 -7.52 2.62
N ILE A 16 11.24 -6.20 2.47
CA ILE A 16 11.28 -5.26 3.59
C ILE A 16 10.12 -4.27 3.54
N GLY A 17 9.60 -3.90 4.71
CA GLY A 17 8.69 -2.75 4.83
C GLY A 17 9.46 -1.45 4.64
N LEU A 18 9.13 -0.69 3.60
CA LEU A 18 9.69 0.64 3.38
C LEU A 18 9.05 1.62 4.37
N ARG A 19 9.90 2.37 5.07
CA ARG A 19 9.53 3.44 6.01
C ARG A 19 10.34 4.68 5.66
N SER A 20 9.83 5.86 5.98
CA SER A 20 10.46 7.14 5.61
C SER A 20 11.96 7.22 5.95
N PRO A 21 12.44 6.77 7.12
CA PRO A 21 13.88 6.80 7.44
C PRO A 21 14.75 5.95 6.49
N HIS A 22 14.19 4.91 5.87
CA HIS A 22 14.94 3.98 5.00
C HIS A 22 15.08 4.53 3.58
N ILE A 23 14.26 5.48 3.15
CA ILE A 23 14.16 5.93 1.75
C ILE A 23 15.52 6.40 1.19
N ALA A 24 16.24 7.23 1.95
CA ALA A 24 17.53 7.78 1.51
C ALA A 24 18.57 6.67 1.29
N GLU A 25 18.62 5.69 2.20
CA GLU A 25 19.53 4.55 2.07
C GLU A 25 19.15 3.65 0.89
N MET A 26 17.85 3.36 0.72
CA MET A 26 17.35 2.54 -0.38
C MET A 26 17.68 3.16 -1.75
N LEU A 27 17.58 4.49 -1.89
CA LEU A 27 17.90 5.19 -3.14
C LEU A 27 19.41 5.22 -3.43
N THR A 28 20.23 5.42 -2.39
CA THR A 28 21.67 5.68 -2.54
C THR A 28 22.49 4.40 -2.56
N ARG A 29 22.27 3.51 -1.59
CA ARG A 29 23.05 2.27 -1.41
C ARG A 29 22.44 1.07 -2.10
N ARG A 30 21.14 1.10 -2.35
CA ARG A 30 20.38 0.02 -3.00
C ARG A 30 20.72 -1.35 -2.40
N PRO A 31 20.50 -1.55 -1.09
CA PRO A 31 20.81 -2.82 -0.44
C PRO A 31 20.04 -3.97 -1.09
N SER A 32 20.54 -5.19 -0.91
CA SER A 32 19.85 -6.39 -1.39
C SER A 32 18.58 -6.61 -0.56
N ALA A 33 17.44 -6.27 -1.16
CA ALA A 33 16.11 -6.58 -0.69
C ALA A 33 15.36 -7.22 -1.86
N GLY A 34 14.64 -8.33 -1.60
CA GLY A 34 13.92 -9.04 -2.66
C GLY A 34 12.80 -8.20 -3.26
N TRP A 35 12.12 -7.42 -2.43
CA TRP A 35 11.00 -6.54 -2.80
C TRP A 35 10.70 -5.57 -1.64
N LEU A 36 9.91 -4.53 -1.94
CA LEU A 36 9.49 -3.53 -0.96
C LEU A 36 7.98 -3.61 -0.72
N GLU A 37 7.58 -3.46 0.54
CA GLU A 37 6.19 -3.24 0.91
C GLU A 37 5.97 -1.80 1.38
N VAL A 38 4.89 -1.19 0.93
CA VAL A 38 4.46 0.16 1.35
C VAL A 38 3.02 0.16 1.82
N HIS A 39 2.69 1.06 2.75
CA HIS A 39 1.28 1.34 3.07
C HIS A 39 0.71 2.32 2.04
N ALA A 40 -0.42 2.00 1.42
CA ALA A 40 -1.01 2.80 0.34
C ALA A 40 -1.26 4.27 0.75
N GLU A 41 -1.73 4.49 1.96
CA GLU A 41 -2.18 5.77 2.51
C GLU A 41 -1.04 6.80 2.58
N ASN A 42 0.20 6.35 2.75
CA ASN A 42 1.38 7.22 2.75
C ASN A 42 1.70 7.79 1.36
N TYR A 43 1.09 7.24 0.30
CA TYR A 43 1.40 7.56 -1.09
C TYR A 43 0.16 7.96 -1.92
N MET A 44 -0.97 8.25 -1.26
CA MET A 44 -2.19 8.75 -1.92
C MET A 44 -2.10 10.23 -2.36
N GLY A 45 -1.15 10.99 -1.80
CA GLY A 45 -0.91 12.39 -2.14
C GLY A 45 0.28 12.57 -3.09
N ASP A 46 0.84 13.78 -3.06
CA ASP A 46 2.08 14.12 -3.75
C ASP A 46 3.16 14.56 -2.76
N GLY A 47 4.43 14.47 -3.17
CA GLY A 47 5.56 14.97 -2.40
C GLY A 47 6.82 14.12 -2.54
N ALA A 48 7.86 14.49 -1.79
CA ALA A 48 9.19 13.88 -1.92
C ALA A 48 9.20 12.35 -1.67
N GLY A 49 8.34 11.84 -0.78
CA GLY A 49 8.20 10.41 -0.54
C GLY A 49 7.64 9.65 -1.73
N VAL A 50 6.68 10.25 -2.42
CA VAL A 50 6.03 9.72 -3.62
C VAL A 50 7.01 9.69 -4.79
N GLU A 51 7.71 10.80 -5.04
CA GLU A 51 8.78 10.87 -6.04
C GLU A 51 9.92 9.87 -5.77
N ALA A 52 10.24 9.64 -4.50
CA ALA A 52 11.22 8.65 -4.11
C ALA A 52 10.74 7.22 -4.38
N LEU A 53 9.46 6.92 -4.12
CA LEU A 53 8.89 5.62 -4.40
C LEU A 53 8.83 5.33 -5.90
N GLU A 54 8.52 6.33 -6.74
CA GLU A 54 8.57 6.18 -8.21
C GLU A 54 9.96 5.74 -8.68
N LYS A 55 11.04 6.31 -8.09
CA LYS A 55 12.42 5.90 -8.39
C LYS A 55 12.73 4.51 -7.87
N LEU A 56 12.28 4.17 -6.66
CA LEU A 56 12.51 2.85 -6.06
C LEU A 56 11.76 1.74 -6.79
N ARG A 57 10.55 1.99 -7.29
CA ARG A 57 9.75 1.03 -8.06
C ARG A 57 10.41 0.61 -9.37
N GLN A 58 11.29 1.44 -9.94
CA GLN A 58 12.09 1.07 -11.11
C GLN A 58 13.20 0.05 -10.78
N ILE A 59 13.54 -0.11 -9.50
CA ILE A 59 14.66 -0.90 -9.01
C ILE A 59 14.17 -2.16 -8.29
N TYR A 60 13.10 -2.03 -7.50
CA TYR A 60 12.56 -3.08 -6.66
C TYR A 60 11.11 -3.42 -7.07
N PRO A 61 10.74 -4.72 -7.11
CA PRO A 61 9.35 -5.16 -7.05
C PRO A 61 8.61 -4.50 -5.88
N LEU A 62 7.32 -4.23 -6.05
CA LEU A 62 6.53 -3.50 -5.05
C LEU A 62 5.26 -4.26 -4.66
N SER A 63 5.04 -4.38 -3.35
CA SER A 63 3.77 -4.73 -2.73
C SER A 63 3.14 -3.47 -2.15
N VAL A 64 1.86 -3.23 -2.45
CA VAL A 64 1.06 -2.15 -1.83
C VAL A 64 0.07 -2.78 -0.86
N HIS A 65 0.13 -2.33 0.39
CA HIS A 65 -0.75 -2.80 1.44
C HIS A 65 -1.63 -1.66 1.95
N GLY A 66 -2.95 -1.79 1.84
CA GLY A 66 -3.88 -0.83 2.45
C GLY A 66 -4.09 -1.14 3.92
N VAL A 67 -4.21 -0.08 4.73
CA VAL A 67 -4.56 -0.21 6.15
C VAL A 67 -5.86 0.50 6.51
N GLY A 68 -6.42 1.32 5.62
CA GLY A 68 -7.51 2.21 5.93
C GLY A 68 -8.81 2.02 5.15
N LEU A 69 -8.96 0.99 4.31
CA LEU A 69 -10.19 0.78 3.55
C LEU A 69 -11.34 0.23 4.42
N SER A 70 -11.01 -0.46 5.51
CA SER A 70 -11.99 -1.06 6.44
C SER A 70 -13.01 -1.94 5.70
N LEU A 71 -12.53 -2.96 4.96
CA LEU A 71 -13.39 -3.81 4.11
C LEU A 71 -14.62 -4.40 4.82
N GLY A 72 -14.53 -4.61 6.13
CA GLY A 72 -15.61 -5.13 6.97
C GLY A 72 -16.49 -4.07 7.65
N SER A 73 -16.43 -2.81 7.20
CA SER A 73 -17.25 -1.74 7.76
C SER A 73 -18.74 -2.02 7.57
N ALA A 74 -19.54 -1.90 8.64
CA ALA A 74 -20.99 -2.02 8.60
C ALA A 74 -21.67 -0.92 7.77
N GLN A 75 -20.99 0.22 7.58
CA GLN A 75 -21.46 1.34 6.76
C GLN A 75 -21.15 1.14 5.25
N GLY A 76 -20.53 0.01 4.88
CA GLY A 76 -20.06 -0.27 3.54
C GLY A 76 -18.73 0.40 3.20
N LEU A 77 -18.29 0.25 1.95
CA LEU A 77 -16.99 0.75 1.47
C LEU A 77 -17.00 2.26 1.22
N ASP A 78 -15.98 2.95 1.74
CA ASP A 78 -15.66 4.32 1.33
C ASP A 78 -15.15 4.33 -0.12
N ARG A 79 -16.01 4.79 -1.04
CA ARG A 79 -15.71 4.87 -2.47
C ARG A 79 -14.61 5.87 -2.79
N ASP A 80 -14.48 6.96 -2.02
CA ASP A 80 -13.44 7.95 -2.22
C ASP A 80 -12.08 7.39 -1.79
N HIS A 81 -12.05 6.60 -0.70
CA HIS A 81 -10.85 5.86 -0.31
C HIS A 81 -10.45 4.83 -1.37
N LEU A 82 -11.41 4.05 -1.88
CA LEU A 82 -11.14 3.06 -2.92
C LEU A 82 -10.57 3.71 -4.18
N GLU A 83 -11.08 4.88 -4.58
CA GLU A 83 -10.57 5.63 -5.73
C GLU A 83 -9.13 6.14 -5.48
N ARG A 84 -8.79 6.55 -4.25
CA ARG A 84 -7.41 6.90 -3.90
C ARG A 84 -6.48 5.68 -3.95
N LEU A 85 -6.90 4.52 -3.44
CA LEU A 85 -6.14 3.27 -3.53
C LEU A 85 -5.93 2.86 -4.99
N ARG A 86 -6.96 2.98 -5.82
CA ARG A 86 -6.87 2.74 -7.26
C ARG A 86 -5.81 3.62 -7.90
N LYS A 87 -5.80 4.92 -7.61
CA LYS A 87 -4.78 5.86 -8.13
C LYS A 87 -3.37 5.50 -7.71
N VAL A 88 -3.17 5.01 -6.47
CA VAL A 88 -1.87 4.47 -6.02
C VAL A 88 -1.47 3.27 -6.88
N CYS A 89 -2.39 2.32 -7.10
CA CYS A 89 -2.10 1.13 -7.91
C CYS A 89 -1.80 1.48 -9.38
N GLU A 90 -2.56 2.41 -9.97
CA GLU A 90 -2.30 2.91 -11.34
C GLU A 90 -0.96 3.67 -11.42
N ARG A 91 -0.59 4.42 -10.37
CA ARG A 91 0.64 5.21 -10.35
C ARG A 91 1.90 4.36 -10.19
N PHE A 92 1.86 3.30 -9.39
CA PHE A 92 3.05 2.52 -9.04
C PHE A 92 3.08 1.11 -9.64
N GLU A 93 1.99 0.67 -10.27
CA GLU A 93 1.85 -0.65 -10.90
C GLU A 93 2.43 -1.78 -10.02
N PRO A 94 1.95 -1.94 -8.77
CA PRO A 94 2.52 -2.92 -7.84
C PRO A 94 2.20 -4.35 -8.30
N ASP A 95 3.09 -5.28 -7.97
CA ASP A 95 2.96 -6.69 -8.30
C ASP A 95 1.99 -7.41 -7.33
N LEU A 96 1.83 -6.87 -6.12
CA LEU A 96 0.89 -7.36 -5.11
C LEU A 96 0.10 -6.20 -4.51
N VAL A 97 -1.19 -6.44 -4.26
CA VAL A 97 -2.07 -5.53 -3.51
C VAL A 97 -2.78 -6.35 -2.43
N SER A 98 -2.76 -5.86 -1.19
CA SER A 98 -3.45 -6.49 -0.07
C SER A 98 -4.12 -5.45 0.83
N GLU A 99 -5.09 -5.89 1.63
CA GLU A 99 -5.83 -5.09 2.59
C GLU A 99 -6.28 -6.00 3.75
N HIS A 100 -6.81 -5.39 4.81
CA HIS A 100 -7.38 -6.06 5.96
C HIS A 100 -8.89 -6.27 5.80
N LEU A 101 -9.31 -7.51 5.96
CA LEU A 101 -10.72 -7.81 6.24
C LEU A 101 -11.01 -7.47 7.71
N ALA A 102 -11.22 -6.18 7.99
CA ALA A 102 -11.40 -5.67 9.35
C ALA A 102 -12.40 -4.51 9.39
N TRP A 103 -12.88 -4.21 10.59
CA TRP A 103 -13.56 -2.97 10.90
C TRP A 103 -12.59 -1.99 11.56
N SER A 104 -12.27 -0.89 10.88
CA SER A 104 -11.38 0.18 11.39
C SER A 104 -11.99 1.57 11.27
N VAL A 105 -13.23 1.71 10.78
CA VAL A 105 -13.94 3.00 10.71
C VAL A 105 -15.36 2.86 11.27
N ALA A 106 -15.68 3.57 12.35
CA ALA A 106 -17.00 3.59 12.98
C ALA A 106 -17.47 5.04 13.18
N ASP A 107 -18.69 5.38 12.74
CA ASP A 107 -19.30 6.72 12.90
C ASP A 107 -18.41 7.90 12.48
N GLY A 108 -17.60 7.71 11.42
CA GLY A 108 -16.67 8.71 10.90
C GLY A 108 -15.36 8.84 11.67
N ALA A 109 -15.16 8.04 12.72
CA ALA A 109 -13.89 7.93 13.43
C ALA A 109 -13.05 6.77 12.87
N TYR A 110 -11.78 7.05 12.63
CA TYR A 110 -10.78 6.03 12.29
C TYR A 110 -10.22 5.42 13.57
N LEU A 111 -10.33 4.10 13.68
CA LEU A 111 -9.70 3.31 14.72
C LEU A 111 -8.35 2.82 14.19
N ASN A 112 -7.29 3.03 14.96
CA ASN A 112 -5.98 2.46 14.65
C ASN A 112 -5.93 0.94 14.84
N ASP A 113 -6.98 0.38 15.45
CA ASP A 113 -7.14 -1.05 15.68
C ASP A 113 -7.96 -1.69 14.55
N LEU A 114 -7.50 -2.85 14.11
CA LEU A 114 -8.21 -3.72 13.18
C LEU A 114 -9.16 -4.60 13.99
N LEU A 115 -10.42 -4.20 14.10
CA LEU A 115 -11.40 -4.96 14.87
C LEU A 115 -11.83 -6.22 14.11
N PRO A 116 -12.00 -7.35 14.82
CA PRO A 116 -12.38 -8.61 14.20
C PRO A 116 -13.79 -8.51 13.62
N LEU A 117 -13.97 -9.09 12.43
CA LEU A 117 -15.30 -9.37 11.90
C LEU A 117 -15.85 -10.67 12.48
N ARG A 118 -17.16 -10.70 12.65
CA ARG A 118 -17.88 -11.94 12.89
C ARG A 118 -17.90 -12.73 11.58
N TYR A 119 -17.64 -14.03 11.67
CA TYR A 119 -17.67 -14.94 10.52
C TYR A 119 -18.99 -15.71 10.53
N ASP A 120 -20.11 -15.02 10.31
CA ASP A 120 -21.46 -15.57 10.18
C ASP A 120 -22.17 -14.98 8.93
N GLU A 121 -23.31 -15.56 8.53
CA GLU A 121 -24.04 -15.13 7.31
C GLU A 121 -24.66 -13.73 7.41
N GLU A 122 -24.72 -13.17 8.63
CA GLU A 122 -25.28 -11.85 8.90
C GLU A 122 -24.25 -10.71 8.76
N ALA A 123 -22.97 -11.05 8.61
CA ALA A 123 -21.84 -10.13 8.49
C ALA A 123 -21.66 -9.56 7.07
#